data_AF-A0A4Q5X5D5-F1
#
_entry.id   AF-A0A4Q5X5D5-F1
#
_cell.length_a   1.000
_cell.length_b   1.000
_cell.length_c   1.000
_cell.angle_alpha   90.00
_cell.angle_beta   90.00
_cell.angle_gamma   90.00
#
_symmetry.space_group_name_H-M   'P 1'
#
loop_
_entity.id
_entity.type
_entity.pdbx_description
1 polymer ?
#
loop_
_entity_poly.entity_id
_entity_poly.type
_entity_poly.pdbx_seq_one_letter_code
_entity_poly.pdbx_strand_id
1 'polypeptide(L)'
;MMLSADQLLLASVEREVLACIGCNDCLLACPVVESRHVTIAELNGAVHLPTITDANVARFVTACTQCRQCVPACPADLNRADMVLLNKLKVEDSVPDHELTLQARSTAFASGITLDGLSQTLTGLALFQGASAVALRRFVLKSTLRLLVPGEQLCQEGEFHERLCVVLSGTLEQQSAGPGGVAIQVLKLAQGSFFGEMGVLSDSAEPFTVVAQEVSIVLEAPKIAVMHLMEQAPSVRASLDALYEKRALWSYSRNPGGLGVLPEAAVVELLWSARLELLPTGTVLFNEQEAPRDLFLVRSGFLRASQREAPPAGAAPRERVLTYFREGNVFGILPLLEREPIMGYTVQAASRSEVIRVPGEALAALFTRYPHAHAALRQAGFEAEALARNVAVGLRPAQPGQDLAGTRRSLAPEMLVEEGLAKGREILVIDQEQCTACSNCIDACERRHGNSRLQLRGIQADNYMFPTACRHCEDPACLLCSVDGIVRLPSGEIKIVPENCIGCGSCAQRCPYGNISMHAVEKPERGLWVSLLDFLATGSLRERALEAVDPKAARVAVKCDLCAEYSDYACVTACPVGAAFRIDPGKALQSAAPRTSLAGHRP
;
A
#
# COMPACT_ATOMS: atom_id res chain seq x y z
N MET A 1 6.10 -7.03 36.35
CA MET A 1 5.02 -7.27 35.38
C MET A 1 5.06 -6.14 34.37
N MET A 2 5.26 -6.44 33.09
CA MET A 2 5.06 -5.43 32.04
C MET A 2 3.56 -5.12 31.97
N LEU A 3 3.20 -3.84 31.92
CA LEU A 3 1.82 -3.40 31.73
C LEU A 3 1.32 -3.90 30.36
N SER A 4 0.05 -4.26 30.26
CA SER A 4 -0.57 -4.58 28.97
C SER A 4 -0.70 -3.32 28.10
N ALA A 5 -0.87 -3.49 26.78
CA ALA A 5 -1.08 -2.37 25.86
C ALA A 5 -2.26 -1.47 26.29
N ASP A 6 -3.37 -2.08 26.72
CA ASP A 6 -4.56 -1.37 27.21
C ASP A 6 -4.26 -0.58 28.51
N GLN A 7 -3.41 -1.10 29.40
CA GLN A 7 -2.99 -0.39 30.62
C GLN A 7 -2.09 0.81 30.32
N LEU A 8 -1.19 0.68 29.33
CA LEU A 8 -0.34 1.79 28.88
C LEU A 8 -1.18 2.88 28.21
N LEU A 9 -2.15 2.48 27.37
CA LEU A 9 -3.11 3.39 26.74
C LEU A 9 -3.91 4.15 27.80
N LEU A 10 -4.50 3.46 28.78
CA LEU A 10 -5.26 4.08 29.86
C LEU A 10 -4.43 5.11 30.63
N ALA A 11 -3.21 4.74 31.06
CA ALA A 11 -2.32 5.64 31.81
C ALA A 11 -1.91 6.88 30.99
N SER A 12 -1.77 6.73 29.65
CA SER A 12 -1.51 7.86 28.77
C SER A 12 -2.72 8.78 28.67
N VAL A 13 -3.90 8.21 28.40
CA VAL A 13 -5.15 8.96 28.23
C VAL A 13 -5.53 9.71 29.50
N GLU A 14 -5.35 9.12 30.69
CA GLU A 14 -5.63 9.79 31.96
C GLU A 14 -4.83 11.09 32.13
N ARG A 15 -3.56 11.11 31.72
CA ARG A 15 -2.74 12.33 31.74
C ARG A 15 -3.28 13.40 30.77
N GLU A 16 -3.72 13.00 29.58
CA GLU A 16 -4.26 13.92 28.58
C GLU A 16 -5.63 14.49 28.95
N VAL A 17 -6.44 13.70 29.66
CA VAL A 17 -7.72 14.17 30.21
C VAL A 17 -7.48 15.29 31.21
N LEU A 18 -6.50 15.14 32.10
CA LEU A 18 -6.13 16.16 33.08
C LEU A 18 -5.56 17.44 32.44
N ALA A 19 -4.87 17.32 31.30
CA ALA A 19 -4.35 18.44 30.54
C ALA A 19 -5.41 19.13 29.64
N CYS A 20 -6.63 18.59 29.54
CA CYS A 20 -7.68 19.12 28.69
C CYS A 20 -8.18 20.49 29.15
N ILE A 21 -8.17 21.48 28.26
CA ILE A 21 -8.76 22.81 28.52
C ILE A 21 -10.26 22.90 28.17
N GLY A 22 -10.87 21.85 27.62
CA GLY A 22 -12.32 21.78 27.39
C GLY A 22 -12.86 22.58 26.19
N CYS A 23 -12.02 23.00 25.22
CA CYS A 23 -12.44 23.89 24.13
C CYS A 23 -13.34 23.28 23.04
N ASN A 24 -13.42 21.95 22.93
CA ASN A 24 -14.14 21.20 21.88
C ASN A 24 -13.59 21.30 20.43
N ASP A 25 -12.44 21.93 20.20
CA ASP A 25 -11.88 22.08 18.83
C ASP A 25 -11.69 20.74 18.11
N CYS A 26 -11.30 19.70 18.86
CA CYS A 26 -11.17 18.33 18.35
C CYS A 26 -12.48 17.76 17.77
N LEU A 27 -13.65 18.16 18.28
CA LEU A 27 -14.97 17.74 17.80
C LEU A 27 -15.48 18.60 16.65
N LEU A 28 -15.08 19.87 16.61
CA LEU A 28 -15.32 20.76 15.48
C LEU A 28 -14.55 20.30 14.24
N ALA A 29 -13.27 19.96 14.42
CA ALA A 29 -12.42 19.37 13.37
C ALA A 29 -12.82 17.93 13.00
N CYS A 30 -13.58 17.25 13.86
CA CYS A 30 -14.00 15.88 13.59
C CYS A 30 -14.97 15.82 12.40
N PRO A 31 -14.69 14.95 11.40
CA PRO A 31 -15.54 14.80 10.22
C PRO A 31 -16.70 13.84 10.42
N VAL A 32 -16.70 13.08 11.51
CA VAL A 32 -17.78 12.16 11.87
C VAL A 32 -19.00 12.98 12.27
N VAL A 33 -20.17 12.71 11.68
CA VAL A 33 -21.38 13.52 11.88
C VAL A 33 -21.86 13.46 13.33
N GLU A 34 -21.69 12.30 13.97
CA GLU A 34 -22.00 12.05 15.38
C GLU A 34 -21.23 12.97 16.34
N SER A 35 -20.11 13.58 15.89
CA SER A 35 -19.34 14.52 16.71
C SER A 35 -20.15 15.77 17.11
N ARG A 36 -21.25 16.05 16.39
CA ARG A 36 -22.19 17.15 16.68
C ARG A 36 -23.04 16.89 17.93
N HIS A 37 -23.10 15.64 18.39
CA HIS A 37 -23.99 15.22 19.48
C HIS A 37 -23.24 14.88 20.77
N VAL A 38 -21.94 15.13 20.81
CA VAL A 38 -21.08 14.88 21.97
C VAL A 38 -20.21 16.10 22.25
N THR A 39 -19.72 16.20 23.47
CA THR A 39 -18.78 17.22 23.94
C THR A 39 -17.51 16.55 24.45
N ILE A 40 -16.41 17.31 24.49
CA ILE A 40 -15.14 16.83 25.01
C ILE A 40 -15.23 16.51 26.50
N ALA A 41 -16.12 17.19 27.23
CA ALA A 41 -16.38 16.91 28.64
C ALA A 41 -17.01 15.52 28.83
N GLU A 42 -17.99 15.15 28.00
CA GLU A 42 -18.61 13.82 28.01
C GLU A 42 -17.58 12.73 27.65
N LEU A 43 -16.73 12.98 26.64
CA LEU A 43 -15.67 12.03 26.25
C LEU A 43 -14.61 11.86 27.35
N ASN A 44 -14.20 12.95 27.99
CA ASN A 44 -13.29 12.91 29.14
C ASN A 44 -13.93 12.16 30.32
N GLY A 45 -15.20 12.42 30.64
CA GLY A 45 -15.92 11.71 31.70
C GLY A 45 -16.02 10.20 31.43
N ALA A 46 -16.27 9.83 30.16
CA ALA A 46 -16.32 8.45 29.71
C ALA A 46 -15.01 7.67 29.91
N VAL A 47 -13.85 8.33 29.97
CA VAL A 47 -12.56 7.68 30.26
C VAL A 47 -12.58 6.99 31.63
N HIS A 48 -13.26 7.57 32.61
CA HIS A 48 -13.31 7.04 33.98
C HIS A 48 -14.43 6.01 34.19
N LEU A 49 -15.31 5.81 33.21
CA LEU A 49 -16.38 4.82 33.29
C LEU A 49 -15.91 3.44 32.83
N PRO A 50 -16.34 2.33 33.48
CA PRO A 50 -16.02 0.99 33.01
C PRO A 50 -16.74 0.63 31.70
N THR A 51 -17.93 1.18 31.48
CA THR A 51 -18.75 0.97 30.29
C THR A 51 -19.35 2.29 29.80
N ILE A 52 -19.67 2.37 28.51
CA ILE A 52 -20.26 3.56 27.89
C ILE A 52 -21.78 3.35 27.80
N THR A 53 -22.54 4.05 28.64
CA THR A 53 -24.01 3.97 28.66
C THR A 53 -24.68 5.10 27.89
N ASP A 54 -23.98 6.23 27.71
CA ASP A 54 -24.51 7.36 26.93
C ASP A 54 -24.57 7.00 25.44
N ALA A 55 -25.77 7.11 24.86
CA ALA A 55 -26.01 6.70 23.48
C ALA A 55 -25.32 7.62 22.44
N ASN A 56 -25.10 8.90 22.75
CA ASN A 56 -24.40 9.81 21.85
C ASN A 56 -22.91 9.49 21.85
N VAL A 57 -22.31 9.31 23.03
CA VAL A 57 -20.92 8.90 23.18
C VAL A 57 -20.70 7.56 22.49
N ALA A 58 -21.53 6.55 22.77
CA ALA A 58 -21.42 5.24 22.14
C ALA A 58 -21.48 5.31 20.61
N ARG A 59 -22.46 6.03 20.04
CA ARG A 59 -22.56 6.23 18.58
C ARG A 59 -21.33 6.92 18.01
N PHE A 60 -20.85 7.99 18.66
CA PHE A 60 -19.67 8.73 18.20
C PHE A 60 -18.40 7.87 18.23
N VAL A 61 -18.11 7.16 19.32
CA VAL A 61 -16.87 6.37 19.42
C VAL A 61 -16.93 5.14 18.50
N THR A 62 -18.11 4.55 18.28
CA THR A 62 -18.33 3.52 17.27
C THR A 62 -18.09 4.07 15.86
N ALA A 63 -18.61 5.25 15.55
CA ALA A 63 -18.39 5.91 14.26
C ALA A 63 -16.97 6.47 14.08
N CYS A 64 -16.20 6.62 15.16
CA CYS A 64 -14.83 7.13 15.08
C CYS A 64 -13.94 6.19 14.24
N THR A 65 -13.33 6.80 13.23
CA THR A 65 -12.47 6.16 12.22
C THR A 65 -10.99 6.15 12.58
N GLN A 66 -10.63 6.69 13.74
CA GLN A 66 -9.23 6.87 14.13
C GLN A 66 -8.39 7.64 13.09
N CYS A 67 -9.03 8.57 12.36
CA CYS A 67 -8.40 9.40 11.33
C CYS A 67 -7.42 10.46 11.88
N ARG A 68 -7.38 10.63 13.21
CA ARG A 68 -6.51 11.56 13.96
C ARG A 68 -6.67 13.06 13.63
N GLN A 69 -7.73 13.50 12.96
CA GLN A 69 -8.01 14.94 12.76
C GLN A 69 -8.11 15.73 14.07
N CYS A 70 -8.53 15.07 15.14
CA CYS A 70 -8.65 15.64 16.47
C CYS A 70 -7.31 16.01 17.12
N VAL A 71 -6.19 15.43 16.65
CA VAL A 71 -4.85 15.63 17.24
C VAL A 71 -4.28 17.01 16.87
N PRO A 72 -4.07 17.36 15.57
CA PRO A 72 -3.54 18.67 15.20
C PRO A 72 -4.51 19.83 15.49
N ALA A 73 -5.80 19.54 15.68
CA ALA A 73 -6.80 20.53 16.06
C ALA A 73 -6.76 20.90 17.56
N CYS A 74 -6.04 20.14 18.39
CA CYS A 74 -6.02 20.38 19.83
C CYS A 74 -5.00 21.48 20.17
N PRO A 75 -5.43 22.65 20.70
CA PRO A 75 -4.51 23.73 21.05
C PRO A 75 -3.58 23.40 22.23
N ALA A 76 -3.88 22.34 22.97
CA ALA A 76 -3.06 21.82 24.07
C ALA A 76 -2.12 20.67 23.63
N ASP A 77 -2.05 20.37 22.32
CA ASP A 77 -1.19 19.32 21.74
C ASP A 77 -1.42 17.92 22.34
N LEU A 78 -2.70 17.54 22.48
CA LEU A 78 -3.11 16.28 23.13
C LEU A 78 -3.51 15.23 22.09
N ASN A 79 -3.16 13.97 22.30
CA ASN A 79 -3.53 12.87 21.40
C ASN A 79 -4.97 12.39 21.64
N ARG A 80 -5.92 13.24 21.25
CA ARG A 80 -7.37 12.98 21.38
C ARG A 80 -7.83 11.71 20.68
N ALA A 81 -7.08 11.17 19.73
CA ALA A 81 -7.40 9.91 19.09
C ALA A 81 -7.31 8.73 20.07
N ASP A 82 -6.30 8.72 20.95
CA ASP A 82 -6.07 7.65 21.94
C ASP A 82 -7.20 7.62 22.97
N MET A 83 -7.67 8.78 23.42
CA MET A 83 -8.84 8.89 24.31
C MET A 83 -10.10 8.31 23.66
N VAL A 84 -10.37 8.66 22.40
CA VAL A 84 -11.53 8.13 21.67
C VAL A 84 -11.36 6.64 21.39
N LEU A 85 -10.14 6.17 21.12
CA LEU A 85 -9.82 4.75 20.97
C LEU A 85 -10.13 3.98 22.26
N LEU A 86 -9.67 4.46 23.41
CA LEU A 86 -9.95 3.84 24.70
C LEU A 86 -11.46 3.69 24.93
N ASN A 87 -12.25 4.73 24.70
CA ASN A 87 -13.71 4.65 24.84
C ASN A 87 -14.36 3.76 23.78
N LYS A 88 -13.82 3.71 22.56
CA LYS A 88 -14.25 2.77 21.51
C LYS A 88 -14.05 1.32 21.94
N LEU A 89 -12.90 0.99 22.51
CA LEU A 89 -12.61 -0.36 23.00
C LEU A 89 -13.62 -0.79 24.06
N LYS A 90 -14.03 0.10 24.97
CA LYS A 90 -15.09 -0.20 25.96
C LYS A 90 -16.43 -0.55 25.31
N VAL A 91 -16.78 0.13 24.21
CA VAL A 91 -18.00 -0.19 23.45
C VAL A 91 -17.87 -1.55 22.76
N GLU A 92 -16.73 -1.81 22.10
CA GLU A 92 -16.44 -3.10 21.46
C GLU A 92 -16.46 -4.26 22.47
N ASP A 93 -15.90 -4.07 23.66
CA ASP A 93 -15.89 -5.05 24.74
C ASP A 93 -17.27 -5.30 25.35
N SER A 94 -18.17 -4.32 25.26
CA SER A 94 -19.55 -4.40 25.77
C SER A 94 -20.53 -5.02 24.77
N VAL A 95 -20.12 -5.29 23.52
CA VAL A 95 -20.96 -6.00 22.55
C VAL A 95 -21.33 -7.36 23.15
N PRO A 96 -22.61 -7.77 23.17
CA PRO A 96 -22.98 -9.07 23.70
C PRO A 96 -22.52 -10.21 22.78
N ASP A 97 -22.36 -11.42 23.33
CA ASP A 97 -22.17 -12.59 22.50
C ASP A 97 -23.37 -12.77 21.56
N HIS A 98 -23.08 -13.06 20.30
CA HIS A 98 -24.08 -13.26 19.27
C HIS A 98 -23.54 -14.19 18.19
N GLU A 99 -24.45 -14.79 17.44
CA GLU A 99 -24.10 -15.62 16.30
C GLU A 99 -23.56 -14.77 15.16
N LEU A 100 -22.39 -15.16 14.65
CA LEU A 100 -21.75 -14.50 13.53
C LEU A 100 -22.47 -14.85 12.22
N THR A 101 -22.38 -13.94 11.26
CA THR A 101 -22.93 -14.16 9.93
C THR A 101 -21.90 -14.86 9.03
N LEU A 102 -22.33 -15.90 8.34
CA LEU A 102 -21.55 -16.60 7.32
C LEU A 102 -21.97 -16.12 5.93
N GLN A 103 -21.02 -15.60 5.17
CA GLN A 103 -21.24 -15.06 3.82
C GLN A 103 -20.89 -16.11 2.76
N ALA A 104 -21.81 -16.40 1.85
CA ALA A 104 -21.54 -17.15 0.62
C ALA A 104 -21.86 -16.24 -0.57
N ARG A 105 -20.84 -15.80 -1.31
CA ARG A 105 -21.00 -14.86 -2.44
C ARG A 105 -21.74 -13.59 -2.00
N SER A 106 -22.96 -13.38 -2.51
CA SER A 106 -23.82 -12.24 -2.20
C SER A 106 -24.87 -12.53 -1.14
N THR A 107 -24.90 -13.74 -0.57
CA THR A 107 -25.86 -14.13 0.47
C THR A 107 -25.18 -14.29 1.83
N ALA A 108 -25.96 -14.13 2.88
CA ALA A 108 -25.54 -14.18 4.26
C ALA A 108 -26.54 -15.02 5.07
N PHE A 109 -26.04 -15.86 5.97
CA PHE A 109 -26.85 -16.74 6.81
C PHE A 109 -26.20 -16.97 8.17
N ALA A 110 -26.96 -17.56 9.09
CA ALA A 110 -26.51 -17.88 10.44
C ALA A 110 -25.38 -18.93 10.39
N SER A 111 -24.26 -18.69 11.09
CA SER A 111 -23.06 -19.52 10.99
C SER A 111 -23.02 -20.73 11.93
N GLY A 112 -23.84 -20.74 12.98
CA GLY A 112 -23.72 -21.62 14.14
C GLY A 112 -22.52 -21.30 15.04
N ILE A 113 -21.78 -20.23 14.76
CA ILE A 113 -20.55 -19.85 15.46
C ILE A 113 -20.80 -18.54 16.21
N THR A 114 -20.62 -18.52 17.53
CA THR A 114 -20.74 -17.29 18.31
C THR A 114 -19.44 -16.50 18.32
N LEU A 115 -19.55 -15.18 18.55
CA LEU A 115 -18.42 -14.28 18.65
C LEU A 115 -17.43 -14.72 19.73
N ASP A 116 -17.90 -15.05 20.94
CA ASP A 116 -17.03 -15.56 22.02
C ASP A 116 -16.46 -16.93 21.69
N GLY A 117 -17.27 -17.83 21.12
CA GLY A 117 -16.84 -19.18 20.74
C GLY A 117 -15.69 -19.14 19.73
N LEU A 118 -15.80 -18.31 18.69
CA LEU A 118 -14.74 -18.14 17.71
C LEU A 118 -13.51 -17.49 18.33
N SER A 119 -13.67 -16.41 19.08
CA SER A 119 -12.57 -15.69 19.72
C SER A 119 -11.76 -16.59 20.63
N GLN A 120 -12.43 -17.44 21.40
CA GLN A 120 -11.80 -18.45 22.25
C GLN A 120 -11.08 -19.51 21.42
N THR A 121 -11.69 -19.99 20.34
CA THR A 121 -11.07 -20.97 19.43
C THR A 121 -9.78 -20.44 18.80
N LEU A 122 -9.79 -19.16 18.38
CA LEU A 122 -8.63 -18.53 17.76
C LEU A 122 -7.42 -18.48 18.70
N THR A 123 -7.61 -18.36 20.02
CA THR A 123 -6.48 -18.36 20.99
C THR A 123 -5.61 -19.62 20.91
N GLY A 124 -6.16 -20.75 20.45
CA GLY A 124 -5.45 -22.01 20.29
C GLY A 124 -4.65 -22.15 18.99
N LEU A 125 -4.84 -21.24 18.02
CA LEU A 125 -4.14 -21.30 16.75
C LEU A 125 -2.73 -20.72 16.86
N ALA A 126 -1.76 -21.32 16.15
CA ALA A 126 -0.36 -20.92 16.18
C ALA A 126 -0.15 -19.42 15.89
N LEU A 127 -0.88 -18.87 14.92
CA LEU A 127 -0.83 -17.44 14.56
C LEU A 127 -1.17 -16.51 15.74
N PHE A 128 -2.12 -16.90 16.58
CA PHE A 128 -2.70 -16.05 17.61
C PHE A 128 -2.16 -16.37 19.01
N GLN A 129 -1.09 -17.18 19.12
CA GLN A 129 -0.46 -17.46 20.40
C GLN A 129 -0.02 -16.16 21.08
N GLY A 130 -0.41 -15.99 22.35
CA GLY A 130 -0.14 -14.80 23.14
C GLY A 130 -1.14 -13.64 22.94
N ALA A 131 -2.08 -13.73 22.00
CA ALA A 131 -3.21 -12.80 21.93
C ALA A 131 -4.27 -13.15 22.98
N SER A 132 -4.85 -12.14 23.62
CA SER A 132 -5.96 -12.34 24.56
C SER A 132 -7.27 -12.61 23.81
N ALA A 133 -8.18 -13.35 24.43
CA ALA A 133 -9.52 -13.57 23.87
C ALA A 133 -10.27 -12.25 23.60
N VAL A 134 -10.04 -11.22 24.41
CA VAL A 134 -10.62 -9.87 24.22
C VAL A 134 -10.08 -9.20 22.95
N ALA A 135 -8.75 -9.23 22.73
CA ALA A 135 -8.16 -8.70 21.50
C ALA A 135 -8.67 -9.44 20.26
N LEU A 136 -8.78 -10.77 20.35
CA LEU A 136 -9.33 -11.59 19.27
C LEU A 136 -10.83 -11.34 19.05
N ARG A 137 -11.60 -11.06 20.10
CA ARG A 137 -13.00 -10.65 20.00
C ARG A 137 -13.15 -9.37 19.19
N ARG A 138 -12.34 -8.35 19.49
CA ARG A 138 -12.29 -7.09 18.72
C ARG A 138 -11.85 -7.32 17.26
N PHE A 139 -10.94 -8.27 17.02
CA PHE A 139 -10.50 -8.67 15.68
C PHE A 139 -11.62 -9.36 14.89
N VAL A 140 -12.32 -10.33 15.50
CA VAL A 140 -13.45 -11.05 14.88
C VAL A 140 -14.61 -10.10 14.57
N LEU A 141 -14.92 -9.14 15.44
CA LEU A 141 -15.94 -8.10 15.21
C LEU A 141 -15.71 -7.29 13.91
N LYS A 142 -14.47 -7.22 13.43
CA LYS A 142 -14.06 -6.48 12.24
C LYS A 142 -13.78 -7.40 11.04
N SER A 143 -14.01 -8.70 11.20
CA SER A 143 -13.69 -9.73 10.22
C SER A 143 -14.96 -10.36 9.64
N THR A 144 -14.85 -10.99 8.48
CA THR A 144 -15.97 -11.65 7.80
C THR A 144 -15.76 -13.15 7.79
N LEU A 145 -16.81 -13.94 8.07
CA LEU A 145 -16.79 -15.38 7.84
C LEU A 145 -17.27 -15.67 6.42
N ARG A 146 -16.44 -16.36 5.64
CA ARG A 146 -16.69 -16.71 4.25
C ARG A 146 -16.89 -18.21 4.11
N LEU A 147 -18.00 -18.63 3.51
CA LEU A 147 -18.24 -19.99 3.06
C LEU A 147 -17.79 -20.12 1.61
N LEU A 148 -16.90 -21.06 1.36
CA LEU A 148 -16.44 -21.44 0.03
C LEU A 148 -16.94 -22.83 -0.32
N VAL A 149 -17.34 -23.02 -1.58
CA VAL A 149 -17.70 -24.33 -2.15
C VAL A 149 -16.52 -24.89 -2.95
N PRO A 150 -16.45 -26.22 -3.17
CA PRO A 150 -15.37 -26.82 -3.96
C PRO A 150 -15.21 -26.13 -5.33
N GLY A 151 -13.98 -25.79 -5.67
CA GLY A 151 -13.61 -25.08 -6.90
C GLY A 151 -13.78 -23.55 -6.85
N GLU A 152 -14.36 -22.98 -5.79
CA GLU A 152 -14.45 -21.52 -5.63
C GLU A 152 -13.05 -20.95 -5.31
N GLN A 153 -12.65 -19.93 -6.06
CA GLN A 153 -11.41 -19.21 -5.85
C GLN A 153 -11.62 -18.08 -4.84
N LEU A 154 -10.74 -18.00 -3.85
CA LEU A 154 -10.76 -16.94 -2.84
C LEU A 154 -9.91 -15.73 -3.29
N CYS A 155 -8.76 -16.00 -3.93
CA CYS A 155 -7.92 -15.00 -4.57
C CYS A 155 -7.17 -15.60 -5.77
N GLN A 156 -6.67 -14.74 -6.65
CA GLN A 156 -5.93 -15.11 -7.84
C GLN A 156 -4.48 -14.60 -7.78
N GLU A 157 -3.56 -15.41 -8.31
CA GLU A 157 -2.16 -15.02 -8.49
C GLU A 157 -2.04 -13.73 -9.31
N GLY A 158 -1.29 -12.76 -8.80
CA GLY A 158 -1.09 -11.45 -9.42
C GLY A 158 -2.16 -10.41 -9.09
N GLU A 159 -3.24 -10.78 -8.40
CA GLU A 159 -4.26 -9.84 -7.93
C GLU A 159 -4.00 -9.37 -6.50
N PHE A 160 -4.45 -8.15 -6.19
CA PHE A 160 -4.39 -7.63 -4.82
C PHE A 160 -5.53 -8.17 -3.95
N HIS A 161 -5.16 -8.82 -2.84
CA HIS A 161 -6.08 -9.32 -1.83
C HIS A 161 -5.62 -8.88 -0.44
N GLU A 162 -5.96 -7.66 -0.03
CA GLU A 162 -5.47 -7.01 1.20
C GLU A 162 -6.16 -7.51 2.48
N ARG A 163 -6.34 -8.83 2.61
CA ARG A 163 -6.99 -9.49 3.75
C ARG A 163 -6.17 -10.65 4.27
N LEU A 164 -6.09 -10.76 5.59
CA LEU A 164 -5.56 -11.95 6.24
C LEU A 164 -6.66 -13.00 6.31
N CYS A 165 -6.39 -14.17 5.75
CA CYS A 165 -7.30 -15.29 5.70
C CYS A 165 -6.87 -16.40 6.67
N VAL A 166 -7.81 -16.89 7.49
CA VAL A 166 -7.59 -18.02 8.40
C VAL A 166 -8.59 -19.13 8.08
N VAL A 167 -8.09 -20.33 7.79
CA VAL A 167 -8.93 -21.50 7.50
C VAL A 167 -9.51 -22.03 8.81
N LEU A 168 -10.81 -21.88 9.02
CA LEU A 168 -11.51 -22.36 10.23
C LEU A 168 -12.01 -23.79 10.09
N SER A 169 -12.38 -24.21 8.87
CA SER A 169 -12.76 -25.58 8.54
C SER A 169 -12.59 -25.84 7.04
N GLY A 170 -12.51 -27.12 6.67
CA GLY A 170 -12.26 -27.54 5.29
C GLY A 170 -10.79 -27.41 4.88
N THR A 171 -10.55 -27.46 3.57
CA THR A 171 -9.21 -27.40 2.98
C THR A 171 -9.19 -26.52 1.74
N LEU A 172 -8.18 -25.66 1.67
CA LEU A 172 -7.85 -24.86 0.51
C LEU A 172 -6.54 -25.34 -0.11
N GLU A 173 -6.31 -24.93 -1.34
CA GLU A 173 -5.08 -25.20 -2.07
C GLU A 173 -4.52 -23.93 -2.68
N GLN A 174 -3.24 -23.66 -2.42
CA GLN A 174 -2.45 -22.67 -3.12
C GLN A 174 -1.93 -23.28 -4.42
N GLN A 175 -2.16 -22.56 -5.52
CA GLN A 175 -1.79 -22.93 -6.87
C GLN A 175 -0.98 -21.80 -7.52
N SER A 176 -0.04 -22.16 -8.38
CA SER A 176 0.75 -21.20 -9.16
C SER A 176 0.72 -21.60 -10.64
N ALA A 177 0.83 -20.62 -11.54
CA ALA A 177 0.91 -20.86 -12.98
C ALA A 177 2.19 -21.63 -13.35
N GLY A 178 2.03 -22.89 -13.78
CA GLY A 178 3.12 -23.70 -14.30
C GLY A 178 3.39 -23.50 -15.79
N PRO A 179 4.44 -24.14 -16.33
CA PRO A 179 4.75 -24.13 -17.76
C PRO A 179 3.54 -24.56 -18.59
N GLY A 180 3.20 -23.77 -19.62
CA GLY A 180 2.05 -24.05 -20.48
C GLY A 180 0.67 -23.76 -19.86
N GLY A 181 0.61 -23.06 -18.72
CA GLY A 181 -0.64 -22.68 -18.06
C GLY A 181 -1.26 -23.77 -17.17
N VAL A 182 -0.55 -24.88 -16.94
CA VAL A 182 -0.99 -25.93 -16.02
C VAL A 182 -0.78 -25.46 -14.59
N ALA A 183 -1.84 -25.45 -13.78
CA ALA A 183 -1.75 -25.09 -12.37
C ALA A 183 -0.88 -26.10 -11.60
N ILE A 184 0.12 -25.60 -10.88
CA ILE A 184 0.98 -26.39 -10.00
C ILE A 184 0.50 -26.17 -8.57
N GLN A 185 0.18 -27.27 -7.89
CA GLN A 185 -0.11 -27.26 -6.46
C GLN A 185 1.15 -26.84 -5.68
N VAL A 186 1.05 -25.75 -4.92
CA VAL A 186 2.12 -25.21 -4.08
C VAL A 186 1.98 -25.74 -2.66
N LEU A 187 0.80 -25.58 -2.05
CA LEU A 187 0.57 -25.93 -0.66
C LEU A 187 -0.91 -26.26 -0.42
N LYS A 188 -1.18 -27.27 0.40
CA LYS A 188 -2.52 -27.52 0.93
C LYS A 188 -2.67 -26.84 2.28
N LEU A 189 -3.69 -26.00 2.42
CA LEU A 189 -4.02 -25.26 3.63
C LEU A 189 -5.18 -25.96 4.33
N ALA A 190 -4.89 -26.57 5.49
CA ALA A 190 -5.91 -27.19 6.35
C ALA A 190 -6.36 -26.23 7.45
N GLN A 191 -7.33 -26.65 8.25
CA GLN A 191 -7.78 -25.93 9.44
C GLN A 191 -6.60 -25.42 10.29
N GLY A 192 -6.67 -24.16 10.71
CA GLY A 192 -5.63 -23.44 11.45
C GLY A 192 -4.52 -22.83 10.59
N SER A 193 -4.48 -23.14 9.28
CA SER A 193 -3.58 -22.48 8.33
C SER A 193 -4.06 -21.06 8.03
N PHE A 194 -3.11 -20.19 7.66
CA PHE A 194 -3.39 -18.79 7.35
C PHE A 194 -2.53 -18.27 6.19
N PHE A 195 -3.01 -17.23 5.51
CA PHE A 195 -2.33 -16.55 4.41
C PHE A 195 -2.87 -15.12 4.19
N GLY A 196 -2.29 -14.40 3.23
CA GLY A 196 -2.64 -13.00 2.94
C GLY A 196 -1.79 -11.99 3.72
N GLU A 197 -0.78 -12.46 4.45
CA GLU A 197 0.17 -11.59 5.14
C GLU A 197 0.98 -10.74 4.16
N MET A 198 1.23 -11.22 2.93
CA MET A 198 1.93 -10.44 1.90
C MET A 198 1.12 -9.22 1.47
N GLY A 199 -0.16 -9.40 1.14
CA GLY A 199 -1.06 -8.28 0.81
C GLY A 199 -1.20 -7.29 1.97
N VAL A 200 -1.40 -7.81 3.19
CA VAL A 200 -1.61 -6.97 4.39
C VAL A 200 -0.37 -6.20 4.83
N LEU A 201 0.82 -6.80 4.81
CA LEU A 201 2.05 -6.19 5.33
C LEU A 201 2.83 -5.39 4.29
N SER A 202 2.73 -5.76 3.02
CA SER A 202 3.62 -5.26 1.96
C SER A 202 2.90 -4.69 0.75
N ASP A 203 1.57 -4.58 0.79
CA ASP A 203 0.74 -4.02 -0.30
C ASP A 203 1.06 -4.64 -1.67
N SER A 204 1.40 -5.93 -1.65
CA SER A 204 1.81 -6.72 -2.81
C SER A 204 0.64 -7.57 -3.30
N ALA A 205 0.65 -7.90 -4.58
CA ALA A 205 -0.28 -8.86 -5.15
C ALA A 205 -0.04 -10.27 -4.57
N GLU A 206 -1.07 -11.09 -4.58
CA GLU A 206 -0.98 -12.46 -4.09
C GLU A 206 -0.06 -13.28 -5.01
N PRO A 207 0.91 -14.00 -4.43
CA PRO A 207 1.85 -14.81 -5.21
C PRO A 207 1.24 -16.12 -5.71
N PHE A 208 0.05 -16.49 -5.22
CA PHE A 208 -0.62 -17.76 -5.53
C PHE A 208 -2.12 -17.53 -5.69
N THR A 209 -2.74 -18.37 -6.51
CA THR A 209 -4.20 -18.55 -6.55
C THR A 209 -4.60 -19.46 -5.39
N VAL A 210 -5.68 -19.14 -4.68
CA VAL A 210 -6.19 -19.98 -3.59
C VAL A 210 -7.58 -20.49 -3.93
N VAL A 211 -7.73 -21.83 -3.96
CA VAL A 211 -8.97 -22.51 -4.36
C VAL A 211 -9.45 -23.44 -3.26
N ALA A 212 -10.75 -23.43 -2.97
CA ALA A 212 -11.36 -24.38 -2.04
C ALA A 212 -11.43 -25.79 -2.66
N GLN A 213 -10.96 -26.79 -1.92
CA GLN A 213 -11.01 -28.20 -2.35
C GLN A 213 -12.28 -28.91 -1.87
N GLU A 214 -12.83 -28.41 -0.77
CA GLU A 214 -14.09 -28.87 -0.18
C GLU A 214 -14.87 -27.68 0.37
N VAL A 215 -16.06 -27.92 0.91
CA VAL A 215 -16.80 -26.88 1.63
C VAL A 215 -15.96 -26.39 2.80
N SER A 216 -15.58 -25.12 2.77
CA SER A 216 -14.59 -24.54 3.68
C SER A 216 -15.10 -23.23 4.28
N ILE A 217 -14.80 -22.99 5.55
CA ILE A 217 -15.09 -21.72 6.22
C ILE A 217 -13.78 -20.99 6.48
N VAL A 218 -13.70 -19.75 6.02
CA VAL A 218 -12.51 -18.88 6.13
C VAL A 218 -12.89 -17.61 6.88
N LEU A 219 -12.06 -17.17 7.82
CA LEU A 219 -12.13 -15.84 8.41
C LEU A 219 -11.28 -14.89 7.56
N GLU A 220 -11.92 -13.90 6.93
CA GLU A 220 -11.25 -12.81 6.20
C GLU A 220 -11.18 -11.56 7.08
N ALA A 221 -9.98 -11.15 7.47
CA ALA A 221 -9.76 -9.96 8.28
C ALA A 221 -9.13 -8.84 7.44
N PRO A 222 -9.72 -7.63 7.42
CA PRO A 222 -9.17 -6.50 6.68
C PRO A 222 -7.85 -6.02 7.29
N LYS A 223 -6.99 -5.44 6.44
CA LYS A 223 -5.67 -4.88 6.84
C LYS A 223 -5.71 -4.08 8.15
N ILE A 224 -6.69 -3.20 8.34
CA ILE A 224 -6.81 -2.37 9.54
C ILE A 224 -7.04 -3.19 10.83
N ALA A 225 -7.82 -4.28 10.76
CA ALA A 225 -8.06 -5.16 11.90
C ALA A 225 -6.79 -5.93 12.28
N VAL A 226 -6.03 -6.39 11.28
CA VAL A 226 -4.75 -7.07 11.48
C VAL A 226 -3.72 -6.12 12.10
N MET A 227 -3.59 -4.90 11.57
CA MET A 227 -2.68 -3.89 12.12
C MET A 227 -2.99 -3.59 13.58
N HIS A 228 -4.27 -3.42 13.94
CA HIS A 228 -4.67 -3.18 15.32
C HIS A 228 -4.37 -4.37 16.25
N LEU A 229 -4.60 -5.59 15.77
CA LEU A 229 -4.25 -6.80 16.52
C LEU A 229 -2.74 -6.90 16.75
N MET A 230 -1.91 -6.56 15.76
CA MET A 230 -0.45 -6.55 15.86
C MET A 230 0.09 -5.49 16.83
N GLU A 231 -0.64 -4.39 17.04
CA GLU A 231 -0.33 -3.38 18.07
C GLU A 231 -0.66 -3.89 19.48
N GLN A 232 -1.79 -4.60 19.64
CA GLN A 232 -2.22 -5.16 20.93
C GLN A 232 -1.47 -6.44 21.33
N ALA A 233 -1.04 -7.23 20.35
CA ALA A 233 -0.38 -8.53 20.55
C ALA A 233 0.93 -8.62 19.73
N PRO A 234 2.08 -8.21 20.30
CA PRO A 234 3.37 -8.28 19.63
C PRO A 234 3.79 -9.69 19.16
N SER A 235 3.29 -10.75 19.81
CA SER A 235 3.51 -12.14 19.39
C SER A 235 2.84 -12.47 18.05
N VAL A 236 1.67 -11.89 17.78
CA VAL A 236 0.98 -12.02 16.48
C VAL A 236 1.77 -11.31 15.40
N ARG A 237 2.28 -10.10 15.69
CA ARG A 237 3.20 -9.38 14.79
C ARG A 237 4.41 -10.24 14.42
N ALA A 238 5.11 -10.77 15.43
CA ALA A 238 6.28 -11.63 15.19
C ALA A 238 5.93 -12.87 14.35
N SER A 239 4.76 -13.48 14.56
CA SER A 239 4.31 -14.64 13.80
C SER A 239 4.02 -14.31 12.33
N LEU A 240 3.37 -13.16 12.07
CA LEU A 240 3.10 -12.66 10.73
C LEU A 240 4.39 -12.25 10.01
N ASP A 241 5.28 -11.53 10.69
CA ASP A 241 6.58 -11.11 10.13
C ASP A 241 7.43 -12.34 9.74
N ALA A 242 7.44 -13.39 10.58
CA ALA A 242 8.16 -14.62 10.30
C ALA A 242 7.55 -15.43 9.14
N LEU A 243 6.21 -15.45 9.01
CA LEU A 243 5.56 -16.09 7.86
C LEU A 243 5.86 -15.32 6.57
N TYR A 244 5.76 -14.00 6.66
CA TYR A 244 6.03 -13.07 5.57
C TYR A 244 7.47 -13.23 5.04
N GLU A 245 8.47 -13.26 5.93
CA GLU A 245 9.86 -13.48 5.53
C GLU A 245 10.02 -14.78 4.74
N LYS A 246 9.48 -15.90 5.25
CA LYS A 246 9.56 -17.20 4.58
C LYS A 246 8.88 -17.22 3.20
N ARG A 247 7.68 -16.64 3.09
CA ARG A 247 6.91 -16.64 1.85
C ARG A 247 7.39 -15.61 0.84
N ALA A 248 7.89 -14.47 1.28
CA ALA A 248 8.56 -13.48 0.44
C ALA A 248 9.79 -14.11 -0.24
N LEU A 249 10.62 -14.83 0.52
CA LEU A 249 11.76 -15.57 -0.02
C LEU A 249 11.32 -16.61 -1.07
N TRP A 250 10.29 -17.41 -0.75
CA TRP A 250 9.78 -18.45 -1.66
C TRP A 250 9.14 -17.91 -2.93
N SER A 251 8.26 -16.90 -2.84
CA SER A 251 7.57 -16.31 -4.00
C SER A 251 8.55 -15.85 -5.09
N TYR A 252 9.66 -15.24 -4.68
CA TYR A 252 10.66 -14.69 -5.60
C TYR A 252 11.54 -15.75 -6.26
N SER A 253 11.60 -16.98 -5.73
CA SER A 253 12.29 -18.10 -6.40
C SER A 253 11.77 -18.37 -7.81
N ARG A 254 10.54 -17.94 -8.11
CA ARG A 254 9.83 -18.22 -9.36
C ARG A 254 9.86 -17.07 -10.36
N ASN A 255 10.48 -15.93 -10.03
CA ASN A 255 10.58 -14.80 -10.97
C ASN A 255 11.64 -15.09 -12.06
N PRO A 256 11.28 -15.12 -13.36
CA PRO A 256 12.19 -15.50 -14.45
C PRO A 256 13.43 -14.62 -14.61
N GLY A 257 13.39 -13.37 -14.14
CA GLY A 257 14.49 -12.40 -14.30
C GLY A 257 15.57 -12.44 -13.22
N GLY A 258 15.44 -13.30 -12.20
CA GLY A 258 16.34 -13.34 -11.04
C GLY A 258 16.80 -14.76 -10.69
N LEU A 259 16.51 -15.23 -9.47
CA LEU A 259 16.84 -16.58 -9.02
C LEU A 259 16.11 -17.68 -9.82
N GLY A 260 15.03 -17.37 -10.53
CA GLY A 260 14.26 -18.33 -11.32
C GLY A 260 15.01 -18.96 -12.50
N VAL A 261 16.21 -18.45 -12.84
CA VAL A 261 17.11 -19.09 -13.83
C VAL A 261 17.84 -20.29 -13.22
N LEU A 262 17.88 -20.39 -11.89
CA LEU A 262 18.51 -21.51 -11.19
C LEU A 262 17.60 -22.73 -11.13
N PRO A 263 18.17 -23.95 -11.06
CA PRO A 263 17.41 -25.14 -10.72
C PRO A 263 16.70 -24.97 -9.38
N GLU A 264 15.48 -25.50 -9.24
CA GLU A 264 14.66 -25.37 -8.02
C GLU A 264 15.42 -25.77 -6.75
N ALA A 265 16.17 -26.88 -6.81
CA ALA A 265 16.99 -27.34 -5.69
C ALA A 265 18.08 -26.33 -5.26
N ALA A 266 18.66 -25.61 -6.23
CA ALA A 266 19.65 -24.58 -5.97
C ALA A 266 19.02 -23.32 -5.36
N VAL A 267 17.82 -22.93 -5.82
CA VAL A 267 17.10 -21.82 -5.21
C VAL A 267 16.72 -22.14 -3.77
N VAL A 268 16.18 -23.33 -3.52
CA VAL A 268 15.87 -23.79 -2.17
C VAL A 268 17.10 -23.68 -1.26
N GLU A 269 18.25 -24.21 -1.68
CA GLU A 269 19.51 -24.14 -0.92
C GLU A 269 19.93 -22.70 -0.61
N LEU A 270 19.84 -21.78 -1.57
CA LEU A 270 20.14 -20.36 -1.33
C LEU A 270 19.18 -19.73 -0.32
N LEU A 271 17.88 -19.97 -0.47
CA LEU A 271 16.86 -19.37 0.38
C LEU A 271 16.99 -19.81 1.84
N TRP A 272 17.53 -21.00 2.15
CA TRP A 272 17.80 -21.42 3.52
C TRP A 272 18.77 -20.50 4.28
N SER A 273 19.65 -19.82 3.56
CA SER A 273 20.65 -18.89 4.12
C SER A 273 20.27 -17.42 3.92
N ALA A 274 19.28 -17.15 3.08
CA ALA A 274 18.84 -15.81 2.73
C ALA A 274 18.10 -15.14 3.89
N ARG A 275 18.17 -13.81 3.94
CA ARG A 275 17.44 -12.98 4.91
C ARG A 275 16.71 -11.86 4.20
N LEU A 276 15.53 -11.50 4.68
CA LEU A 276 14.83 -10.32 4.20
C LEU A 276 15.29 -9.09 5.01
N GLU A 277 15.79 -8.07 4.32
CA GLU A 277 16.27 -6.82 4.92
C GLU A 277 15.35 -5.67 4.51
N LEU A 278 14.71 -5.03 5.50
CA LEU A 278 13.87 -3.85 5.34
C LEU A 278 14.74 -2.59 5.39
N LEU A 279 14.70 -1.80 4.32
CA LEU A 279 15.52 -0.60 4.16
C LEU A 279 14.63 0.65 4.20
N PRO A 280 14.71 1.45 5.29
CA PRO A 280 14.16 2.81 5.28
C PRO A 280 14.76 3.65 4.15
N THR A 281 14.04 4.71 3.75
CA THR A 281 14.58 5.67 2.77
C THR A 281 15.86 6.33 3.31
N GLY A 282 16.89 6.38 2.48
CA GLY A 282 18.20 6.93 2.82
C GLY A 282 19.20 5.90 3.38
N THR A 283 18.78 4.66 3.66
CA THR A 283 19.70 3.61 4.12
C THR A 283 20.72 3.26 3.05
N VAL A 284 22.02 3.31 3.38
CA VAL A 284 23.11 2.89 2.50
C VAL A 284 23.39 1.41 2.73
N LEU A 285 23.33 0.60 1.67
CA LEU A 285 23.64 -0.84 1.71
C LEU A 285 25.15 -1.11 1.70
N PHE A 286 25.86 -0.41 0.81
CA PHE A 286 27.32 -0.40 0.77
C PHE A 286 27.79 0.86 0.04
N ASN A 287 29.02 1.27 0.33
CA ASN A 287 29.65 2.43 -0.29
C ASN A 287 30.61 2.06 -1.43
N GLU A 288 30.99 3.05 -2.25
CA GLU A 288 31.87 2.86 -3.42
C GLU A 288 33.29 2.34 -3.10
N GLN A 289 33.71 2.41 -1.83
CA GLN A 289 35.06 2.04 -1.36
C GLN A 289 35.11 0.63 -0.76
N GLU A 290 33.98 -0.06 -0.66
CA GLU A 290 33.89 -1.44 -0.20
C GLU A 290 33.25 -2.33 -1.27
N ALA A 291 33.70 -3.58 -1.36
CA ALA A 291 32.99 -4.59 -2.14
C ALA A 291 31.91 -5.25 -1.28
N PRO A 292 30.67 -5.37 -1.78
CA PRO A 292 29.66 -6.17 -1.10
C PRO A 292 30.16 -7.61 -0.96
N ARG A 293 29.96 -8.18 0.24
CA ARG A 293 30.27 -9.58 0.53
C ARG A 293 29.10 -10.53 0.29
N ASP A 294 27.95 -9.96 -0.06
CA ASP A 294 26.69 -10.65 -0.18
C ASP A 294 26.03 -10.28 -1.50
N LEU A 295 25.15 -11.16 -1.94
CA LEU A 295 24.25 -10.92 -3.05
C LEU A 295 22.98 -10.27 -2.53
N PHE A 296 22.47 -9.32 -3.30
CA PHE A 296 21.22 -8.64 -3.00
C PHE A 296 20.25 -8.82 -4.18
N LEU A 297 19.02 -9.16 -3.85
CA LEU A 297 17.89 -9.19 -4.78
C LEU A 297 16.86 -8.18 -4.30
N VAL A 298 16.50 -7.21 -5.14
CA VAL A 298 15.46 -6.26 -4.77
C VAL A 298 14.09 -6.94 -4.87
N ARG A 299 13.39 -6.99 -3.73
CA ARG A 299 12.01 -7.47 -3.65
C ARG A 299 11.04 -6.33 -3.99
N SER A 300 11.18 -5.20 -3.34
CA SER A 300 10.31 -4.03 -3.59
C SER A 300 11.06 -2.73 -3.34
N GLY A 301 10.55 -1.64 -3.92
CA GLY A 301 11.15 -0.32 -3.82
C GLY A 301 12.29 -0.06 -4.81
N PHE A 302 13.01 1.04 -4.57
CA PHE A 302 14.04 1.59 -5.44
C PHE A 302 15.32 1.85 -4.66
N LEU A 303 16.43 1.32 -5.16
CA LEU A 303 17.78 1.58 -4.69
C LEU A 303 18.54 2.38 -5.75
N ARG A 304 19.11 3.51 -5.35
CA ARG A 304 19.98 4.35 -6.18
C ARG A 304 21.40 3.81 -6.14
N ALA A 305 22.01 3.60 -7.30
CA ALA A 305 23.44 3.40 -7.45
C ALA A 305 24.10 4.72 -7.88
N SER A 306 25.09 5.19 -7.13
CA SER A 306 25.73 6.49 -7.35
C SER A 306 27.23 6.45 -7.15
N GLN A 307 27.94 7.39 -7.75
CA GLN A 307 29.39 7.57 -7.59
C GLN A 307 29.68 9.02 -7.25
N ARG A 308 30.61 9.26 -6.32
CA ARG A 308 31.07 10.62 -5.99
C ARG A 308 32.09 11.07 -7.04
N GLU A 309 31.82 12.21 -7.67
CA GLU A 309 32.78 12.84 -8.57
C GLU A 309 33.68 13.80 -7.81
N ALA A 310 34.97 13.78 -8.15
CA ALA A 310 35.89 14.80 -7.68
C ALA A 310 35.41 16.17 -8.17
N PRO A 311 35.24 17.15 -7.28
CA PRO A 311 34.71 18.43 -7.69
C PRO A 311 35.64 19.11 -8.71
N PRO A 312 35.11 19.82 -9.71
CA PRO A 312 35.89 20.84 -10.41
C PRO A 312 36.39 21.85 -9.37
N ALA A 313 37.65 22.28 -9.50
CA ALA A 313 38.36 23.08 -8.50
C ALA A 313 37.47 24.18 -7.84
N GLY A 314 37.15 23.99 -6.56
CA GLY A 314 36.38 24.95 -5.74
C GLY A 314 34.88 24.67 -5.58
N ALA A 315 34.32 23.62 -6.19
CA ALA A 315 32.92 23.23 -5.99
C ALA A 315 32.74 22.15 -4.90
N ALA A 316 31.52 22.01 -4.38
CA ALA A 316 31.16 20.86 -3.54
C ALA A 316 31.19 19.56 -4.38
N PRO A 317 31.61 18.42 -3.79
CA PRO A 317 31.58 17.13 -4.47
C PRO A 317 30.16 16.84 -4.97
N ARG A 318 30.03 16.50 -6.25
CA ARG A 318 28.75 16.13 -6.87
C ARG A 318 28.61 14.62 -6.88
N GLU A 319 27.40 14.15 -6.61
CA GLU A 319 27.06 12.74 -6.66
C GLU A 319 26.38 12.45 -7.99
N ARG A 320 27.04 11.66 -8.84
CA ARG A 320 26.49 11.23 -10.13
C ARG A 320 25.70 9.94 -9.93
N VAL A 321 24.42 9.95 -10.31
CA VAL A 321 23.61 8.73 -10.40
C VAL A 321 24.12 7.89 -11.56
N LEU A 322 24.34 6.60 -11.33
CA LEU A 322 24.74 5.65 -12.37
C LEU A 322 23.54 4.85 -12.89
N THR A 323 22.72 4.34 -11.97
CA THR A 323 21.51 3.56 -12.28
C THR A 323 20.63 3.42 -11.03
N TYR A 324 19.49 2.73 -11.17
CA TYR A 324 18.65 2.29 -10.07
C TYR A 324 18.42 0.78 -10.11
N PHE A 325 18.48 0.13 -8.96
CA PHE A 325 18.00 -1.23 -8.78
C PHE A 325 16.56 -1.22 -8.27
N ARG A 326 15.72 -2.10 -8.79
CA ARG A 326 14.29 -2.25 -8.49
C ARG A 326 13.89 -3.72 -8.47
N GLU A 327 12.63 -4.00 -8.11
CA GLU A 327 12.03 -5.34 -8.08
C GLU A 327 12.57 -6.25 -9.22
N GLY A 328 13.19 -7.37 -8.82
CA GLY A 328 13.79 -8.36 -9.71
C GLY A 328 15.28 -8.16 -10.02
N ASN A 329 15.86 -6.98 -9.77
CA ASN A 329 17.29 -6.78 -9.98
C ASN A 329 18.13 -7.52 -8.94
N VAL A 330 19.16 -8.21 -9.44
CA VAL A 330 20.17 -8.92 -8.64
C VAL A 330 21.49 -8.17 -8.75
N PHE A 331 22.11 -7.82 -7.63
CA PHE A 331 23.38 -7.08 -7.60
C PHE A 331 24.25 -7.49 -6.40
N GLY A 332 25.51 -7.04 -6.40
CA GLY A 332 26.56 -7.44 -5.46
C GLY A 332 27.27 -8.75 -5.84
N ILE A 333 26.90 -9.38 -6.96
CA ILE A 333 27.44 -10.69 -7.32
C ILE A 333 28.77 -10.62 -8.04
N LEU A 334 28.97 -9.61 -8.90
CA LEU A 334 30.16 -9.55 -9.74
C LEU A 334 31.44 -9.39 -8.91
N PRO A 335 31.48 -8.53 -7.86
CA PRO A 335 32.64 -8.46 -6.97
C PRO A 335 32.94 -9.79 -6.28
N LEU A 336 31.91 -10.57 -5.95
CA LEU A 336 32.09 -11.90 -5.35
C LEU A 336 32.69 -12.90 -6.33
N LEU A 337 32.21 -12.91 -7.57
CA LEU A 337 32.71 -13.82 -8.62
C LEU A 337 34.10 -13.44 -9.11
N GLU A 338 34.36 -12.14 -9.28
CA GLU A 338 35.60 -11.59 -9.82
C GLU A 338 36.65 -11.31 -8.71
N ARG A 339 36.27 -11.50 -7.44
CA ARG A 339 37.09 -11.24 -6.23
C ARG A 339 37.64 -9.81 -6.19
N GLU A 340 36.79 -8.86 -6.55
CA GLU A 340 37.17 -7.46 -6.60
C GLU A 340 37.20 -6.84 -5.20
N PRO A 341 38.22 -6.04 -4.86
CA PRO A 341 38.33 -5.44 -3.54
C PRO A 341 37.39 -4.24 -3.34
N ILE A 342 36.91 -3.63 -4.43
CA ILE A 342 36.05 -2.42 -4.43
C ILE A 342 34.99 -2.54 -5.52
N MET A 343 33.79 -2.02 -5.28
CA MET A 343 32.70 -2.00 -6.26
C MET A 343 32.74 -0.76 -7.17
N GLY A 344 33.17 0.39 -6.63
CA GLY A 344 33.26 1.64 -7.39
C GLY A 344 31.96 2.47 -7.48
N TYR A 345 30.89 2.05 -6.80
CA TYR A 345 29.66 2.82 -6.61
C TYR A 345 28.99 2.51 -5.26
N THR A 346 28.24 3.48 -4.75
CA THR A 346 27.42 3.40 -3.53
C THR A 346 26.00 2.96 -3.88
N VAL A 347 25.37 2.13 -3.04
CA VAL A 347 23.96 1.79 -3.17
C VAL A 347 23.18 2.30 -1.96
N GLN A 348 22.13 3.07 -2.21
CA GLN A 348 21.28 3.67 -1.18
C GLN A 348 19.80 3.51 -1.50
N ALA A 349 18.97 3.24 -0.51
CA ALA A 349 17.51 3.19 -0.66
C ALA A 349 16.92 4.56 -0.98
N ALA A 350 16.40 4.74 -2.20
CA ALA A 350 15.70 5.95 -2.64
C ALA A 350 14.23 5.97 -2.20
N SER A 351 13.65 4.79 -1.93
CA SER A 351 12.36 4.62 -1.26
C SER A 351 12.50 3.65 -0.09
N ARG A 352 11.45 3.51 0.73
CA ARG A 352 11.30 2.30 1.56
C ARG A 352 11.40 1.11 0.61
N SER A 353 12.32 0.21 0.90
CA SER A 353 12.69 -0.88 0.01
C SER A 353 12.90 -2.15 0.81
N GLU A 354 12.76 -3.29 0.16
CA GLU A 354 13.02 -4.59 0.75
C GLU A 354 13.95 -5.37 -0.16
N VAL A 355 15.00 -5.92 0.44
CA VAL A 355 15.99 -6.71 -0.29
C VAL A 355 16.14 -8.08 0.34
N ILE A 356 16.24 -9.09 -0.51
CA ILE A 356 16.65 -10.42 -0.11
C ILE A 356 18.18 -10.44 -0.17
N ARG A 357 18.81 -10.61 0.99
CA ARG A 357 20.27 -10.70 1.14
C ARG A 357 20.67 -12.16 1.25
N VAL A 358 21.54 -12.61 0.35
CA VAL A 358 22.09 -13.96 0.34
C VAL A 358 23.58 -13.89 0.68
N PRO A 359 24.02 -14.54 1.78
CA PRO A 359 25.42 -14.50 2.20
C PRO A 359 26.39 -15.02 1.14
N GLY A 360 27.54 -14.36 0.97
CA GLY A 360 28.57 -14.76 0.00
C GLY A 360 29.08 -16.19 0.18
N GLU A 361 29.22 -16.65 1.43
CA GLU A 361 29.65 -18.02 1.73
C GLU A 361 28.65 -19.08 1.24
N ALA A 362 27.36 -18.76 1.27
CA ALA A 362 26.32 -19.67 0.79
C ALA A 362 26.36 -19.79 -0.75
N LEU A 363 26.67 -18.69 -1.45
CA LEU A 363 26.87 -18.70 -2.91
C LEU A 363 28.08 -19.52 -3.32
N ALA A 364 29.20 -19.39 -2.60
CA ALA A 364 30.39 -20.18 -2.86
C ALA A 364 30.12 -21.70 -2.70
N ALA A 365 29.38 -22.08 -1.66
CA ALA A 365 28.93 -23.46 -1.46
C ALA A 365 28.00 -23.92 -2.60
N LEU A 366 27.06 -23.07 -3.00
CA LEU A 366 26.13 -23.36 -4.09
C LEU A 366 26.86 -23.62 -5.42
N PHE A 367 27.81 -22.77 -5.81
CA PHE A 367 28.54 -22.92 -7.07
C PHE A 367 29.39 -24.18 -7.14
N THR A 368 29.82 -24.68 -5.97
CA THR A 368 30.52 -25.97 -5.88
C THR A 368 29.59 -27.13 -6.25
N ARG A 369 28.30 -27.06 -5.88
CA ARG A 369 27.29 -28.09 -6.18
C ARG A 369 26.62 -27.91 -7.54
N TYR A 370 26.38 -26.68 -7.96
CA TYR A 370 25.66 -26.35 -9.19
C TYR A 370 26.50 -25.41 -10.08
N PRO A 371 27.50 -25.91 -10.82
CA PRO A 371 28.38 -25.06 -11.63
C PRO A 371 27.63 -24.23 -12.70
N HIS A 372 26.51 -24.75 -13.23
CA HIS A 372 25.69 -24.01 -14.20
C HIS A 372 24.98 -22.78 -13.59
N ALA A 373 24.73 -22.78 -12.27
CA ALA A 373 24.18 -21.64 -11.55
C ALA A 373 25.08 -20.40 -11.64
N HIS A 374 26.40 -20.62 -11.73
CA HIS A 374 27.38 -19.56 -11.84
C HIS A 374 27.18 -18.72 -13.11
N ALA A 375 27.01 -19.35 -14.27
CA ALA A 375 26.81 -18.65 -15.53
C ALA A 375 25.49 -17.85 -15.54
N ALA A 376 24.41 -18.46 -15.04
CA ALA A 376 23.10 -17.84 -14.93
C ALA A 376 23.10 -16.60 -14.03
N LEU A 377 23.64 -16.73 -12.82
CA LEU A 377 23.68 -15.64 -11.85
C LEU A 377 24.67 -14.54 -12.25
N ARG A 378 25.81 -14.89 -12.88
CA ARG A 378 26.72 -13.91 -13.47
C ARG A 378 26.02 -13.07 -14.53
N GLN A 379 25.22 -13.71 -15.39
CA GLN A 379 24.48 -13.02 -16.44
C GLN A 379 23.43 -12.07 -15.86
N ALA A 380 22.60 -12.53 -14.92
CA ALA A 380 21.60 -11.70 -14.26
C ALA A 380 22.21 -10.51 -13.51
N GLY A 381 23.32 -10.74 -12.79
CA GLY A 381 24.07 -9.67 -12.12
C GLY A 381 24.72 -8.70 -13.10
N PHE A 382 25.25 -9.19 -14.22
CA PHE A 382 25.80 -8.35 -15.27
C PHE A 382 24.73 -7.44 -15.88
N GLU A 383 23.54 -7.95 -16.19
CA GLU A 383 22.44 -7.14 -16.74
C GLU A 383 22.04 -5.99 -15.80
N ALA A 384 22.02 -6.23 -14.49
CA ALA A 384 21.69 -5.20 -13.51
C ALA A 384 22.86 -4.22 -13.25
N GLU A 385 24.08 -4.72 -13.10
CA GLU A 385 25.25 -3.93 -12.68
C GLU A 385 26.03 -3.31 -13.85
N ALA A 386 25.81 -3.71 -15.10
CA ALA A 386 26.61 -3.23 -16.24
C ALA A 386 26.62 -1.69 -16.36
N LEU A 387 25.47 -1.04 -16.14
CA LEU A 387 25.37 0.42 -16.15
C LEU A 387 26.12 1.06 -14.98
N ALA A 388 26.09 0.44 -13.80
CA ALA A 388 26.81 0.90 -12.62
C ALA A 388 28.33 0.73 -12.74
N ARG A 389 28.79 -0.28 -13.49
CA ARG A 389 30.22 -0.62 -13.63
C ARG A 389 30.90 -0.01 -14.84
N ASN A 390 30.17 0.30 -15.91
CA ASN A 390 30.73 0.88 -17.14
C ASN A 390 31.11 2.36 -16.95
N VAL A 391 32.19 2.62 -16.21
CA VAL A 391 32.90 3.91 -16.16
C VAL A 391 34.00 3.98 -17.24
N ALA A 392 34.28 2.87 -17.94
CA ALA A 392 35.46 2.73 -18.81
C ALA A 392 35.16 2.28 -20.25
N VAL A 393 34.20 2.90 -20.94
CA VAL A 393 34.30 3.16 -22.40
C VAL A 393 33.57 4.48 -22.62
N GLY A 394 34.26 5.46 -23.20
CA GLY A 394 33.72 6.80 -23.39
C GLY A 394 32.37 6.80 -24.12
N LEU A 395 31.29 6.85 -23.36
CA LEU A 395 30.02 7.36 -23.84
C LEU A 395 30.23 8.87 -23.93
N ARG A 396 30.45 9.33 -25.16
CA ARG A 396 30.22 10.73 -25.52
C ARG A 396 28.89 11.15 -24.88
N PRO A 397 28.78 12.37 -24.33
CA PRO A 397 27.46 12.90 -24.01
C PRO A 397 26.57 12.68 -25.22
N ALA A 398 25.40 12.09 -25.03
CA ALA A 398 24.43 11.86 -26.09
C ALA A 398 24.32 13.18 -26.87
N GLN A 399 24.80 13.19 -28.12
CA GLN A 399 24.61 14.36 -28.96
C GLN A 399 23.10 14.52 -29.12
N PRO A 400 22.53 15.69 -28.83
CA PRO A 400 21.10 15.90 -28.99
C PRO A 400 20.78 15.73 -30.47
N GLY A 401 20.03 14.67 -30.78
CA GLY A 401 19.50 14.41 -32.11
C GLY A 401 20.17 13.25 -32.83
N GLN A 402 19.74 12.03 -32.53
CA GLN A 402 19.65 10.94 -33.51
C GLN A 402 18.77 9.80 -32.98
N ASP A 403 17.47 10.08 -32.87
CA ASP A 403 16.43 9.05 -32.94
C ASP A 403 15.54 9.40 -34.14
N LEU A 404 15.76 8.69 -35.24
CA LEU A 404 14.91 8.70 -36.43
C LEU A 404 14.00 7.48 -36.38
N ALA A 405 12.82 7.65 -35.78
CA ALA A 405 11.50 7.17 -36.23
C ALA A 405 10.49 7.17 -35.07
N GLY A 406 9.60 8.17 -35.02
CA GLY A 406 8.36 8.10 -34.23
C GLY A 406 8.33 8.77 -32.85
N THR A 407 8.69 10.06 -32.78
CA THR A 407 8.13 11.13 -31.91
C THR A 407 7.61 10.77 -30.51
N ARG A 408 8.53 10.59 -29.55
CA ARG A 408 8.44 10.95 -28.11
C ARG A 408 9.85 10.82 -27.51
N ARG A 409 10.44 11.87 -26.91
CA ARG A 409 11.73 11.74 -26.20
C ARG A 409 11.57 10.78 -25.02
N SER A 410 12.44 9.79 -24.86
CA SER A 410 12.38 8.90 -23.70
C SER A 410 12.55 9.70 -22.41
N LEU A 411 11.66 9.49 -21.45
CA LEU A 411 11.77 10.10 -20.11
C LEU A 411 13.02 9.57 -19.41
N ALA A 412 13.87 10.47 -18.92
CA ALA A 412 15.09 10.09 -18.22
C ALA A 412 14.75 9.35 -16.90
N PRO A 413 15.30 8.14 -16.68
CA PRO A 413 15.19 7.40 -15.43
C PRO A 413 15.43 8.21 -14.16
N GLU A 414 16.48 9.02 -14.18
CA GLU A 414 16.98 9.80 -13.06
C GLU A 414 15.93 10.82 -12.61
N MET A 415 15.33 11.51 -13.57
CA MET A 415 14.28 12.48 -13.31
C MET A 415 13.06 11.85 -12.64
N LEU A 416 12.62 10.66 -13.08
CA LEU A 416 11.48 9.98 -12.48
C LEU A 416 11.73 9.64 -11.00
N VAL A 417 12.96 9.31 -10.62
CA VAL A 417 13.27 9.00 -9.21
C VAL A 417 13.47 10.27 -8.38
N GLU A 418 14.23 11.25 -8.87
CA GLU A 418 14.51 12.51 -8.17
C GLU A 418 13.23 13.29 -7.86
N GLU A 419 12.27 13.29 -8.79
CA GLU A 419 10.95 13.93 -8.64
C GLU A 419 9.94 13.06 -7.85
N GLY A 420 10.39 11.91 -7.33
CA GLY A 420 9.57 10.98 -6.55
C GLY A 420 8.41 10.35 -7.35
N LEU A 421 8.50 10.36 -8.68
CA LEU A 421 7.53 9.78 -9.61
C LEU A 421 7.68 8.25 -9.68
N ALA A 422 8.87 7.70 -9.43
CA ALA A 422 9.15 6.26 -9.51
C ALA A 422 8.21 5.37 -8.68
N LYS A 423 7.64 5.89 -7.58
CA LYS A 423 6.71 5.16 -6.71
C LYS A 423 5.31 4.93 -7.32
N GLY A 424 4.99 5.61 -8.42
CA GLY A 424 3.72 5.46 -9.12
C GLY A 424 3.72 4.28 -10.10
N ARG A 425 2.55 3.66 -10.33
CA ARG A 425 2.37 2.66 -11.40
C ARG A 425 1.70 3.22 -12.65
N GLU A 426 0.93 4.29 -12.50
CA GLU A 426 0.14 4.87 -13.61
C GLU A 426 0.18 6.39 -13.54
N ILE A 427 1.21 6.98 -14.13
CA ILE A 427 1.46 8.43 -14.11
C ILE A 427 0.98 9.07 -15.38
N LEU A 428 0.12 10.09 -15.25
CA LEU A 428 -0.27 10.94 -16.36
C LEU A 428 0.88 11.89 -16.70
N VAL A 429 1.22 11.97 -17.98
CA VAL A 429 2.27 12.82 -18.54
C VAL A 429 1.67 13.67 -19.65
N ILE A 430 2.12 14.91 -19.74
CA ILE A 430 1.76 15.85 -20.80
C ILE A 430 3.05 16.33 -21.47
N ASP A 431 3.20 16.03 -22.76
CA ASP A 431 4.25 16.59 -23.59
C ASP A 431 3.96 18.06 -23.91
N GLN A 432 4.75 18.96 -23.35
CA GLN A 432 4.58 20.41 -23.49
C GLN A 432 4.96 20.92 -24.87
N GLU A 433 5.80 20.20 -25.63
CA GLU A 433 6.10 20.58 -27.02
C GLU A 433 4.89 20.34 -27.94
N GLN A 434 4.03 19.38 -27.59
CA GLN A 434 2.81 19.05 -28.36
C GLN A 434 1.55 19.71 -27.79
N CYS A 435 1.52 20.01 -26.50
CA CYS A 435 0.32 20.50 -25.82
C CYS A 435 -0.11 21.89 -26.32
N THR A 436 -1.37 22.02 -26.72
CA THR A 436 -1.96 23.30 -27.17
C THR A 436 -2.66 24.09 -26.04
N ALA A 437 -2.55 23.64 -24.79
CA ALA A 437 -3.21 24.23 -23.62
C ALA A 437 -4.75 24.40 -23.75
N CYS A 438 -5.41 23.51 -24.51
CA CYS A 438 -6.86 23.57 -24.76
C CYS A 438 -7.75 23.12 -23.57
N SER A 439 -7.18 22.60 -22.48
CA SER A 439 -7.90 22.09 -21.29
C SER A 439 -8.86 20.91 -21.50
N ASN A 440 -8.96 20.35 -22.71
CA ASN A 440 -9.82 19.20 -23.00
C ASN A 440 -9.65 18.01 -22.05
N CYS A 441 -8.44 17.78 -21.53
CA CYS A 441 -8.16 16.69 -20.60
C CYS A 441 -8.85 16.87 -19.24
N ILE A 442 -8.95 18.11 -18.73
CA ILE A 442 -9.69 18.46 -17.51
C ILE A 442 -11.19 18.33 -17.80
N ASP A 443 -11.67 18.99 -18.85
CA ASP A 443 -13.09 19.07 -19.17
C ASP A 443 -13.70 17.69 -19.43
N ALA A 444 -12.96 16.81 -20.11
CA ALA A 444 -13.40 15.44 -20.37
C ALA A 444 -13.44 14.60 -19.08
N CYS A 445 -12.50 14.83 -18.16
CA CYS A 445 -12.49 14.17 -16.86
C CYS A 445 -13.69 14.60 -16.02
N GLU A 446 -13.95 15.91 -15.93
CA GLU A 446 -15.08 16.46 -15.20
C GLU A 446 -16.42 16.00 -15.77
N ARG A 447 -16.61 16.10 -17.10
CA ARG A 447 -17.82 15.61 -17.77
C ARG A 447 -18.10 14.14 -17.50
N ARG A 448 -17.06 13.31 -17.39
CA ARG A 448 -17.21 11.86 -17.14
C ARG A 448 -17.49 11.53 -15.68
N HIS A 449 -16.98 12.33 -14.75
CA HIS A 449 -16.94 11.95 -13.33
C HIS A 449 -17.60 12.96 -12.37
N GLY A 450 -18.22 14.02 -12.90
CA GLY A 450 -18.85 15.11 -12.15
C GLY A 450 -17.86 16.12 -11.55
N ASN A 451 -16.63 15.72 -11.28
CA ASN A 451 -15.54 16.58 -10.84
C ASN A 451 -14.26 16.21 -11.59
N SER A 452 -13.46 17.19 -12.00
CA SER A 452 -12.13 16.90 -12.56
C SER A 452 -11.25 16.23 -11.50
N ARG A 453 -10.67 15.09 -11.87
CA ARG A 453 -9.78 14.29 -11.02
C ARG A 453 -8.30 14.56 -11.31
N LEU A 454 -8.01 15.57 -12.12
CA LEU A 454 -6.66 16.08 -12.38
C LEU A 454 -6.63 17.62 -12.40
N GLN A 455 -5.46 18.19 -12.16
CA GLN A 455 -5.19 19.62 -12.35
C GLN A 455 -3.93 19.78 -13.21
N LEU A 456 -3.95 20.71 -14.17
CA LEU A 456 -2.80 21.06 -15.02
C LEU A 456 -1.77 21.93 -14.28
N ARG A 457 -1.36 21.45 -13.11
CA ARG A 457 -0.30 21.97 -12.26
C ARG A 457 0.46 20.77 -11.73
N GLY A 458 1.75 20.89 -11.46
CA GLY A 458 2.55 19.77 -10.98
C GLY A 458 3.99 19.89 -11.43
N ILE A 459 4.69 18.75 -11.41
CA ILE A 459 6.13 18.70 -11.66
C ILE A 459 6.40 19.03 -13.13
N GLN A 460 7.34 19.94 -13.36
CA GLN A 460 7.82 20.33 -14.68
C GLN A 460 9.23 19.78 -14.81
N ALA A 461 9.45 18.87 -15.76
CA ALA A 461 10.78 18.32 -16.01
C ALA A 461 11.00 18.14 -17.52
N ASP A 462 12.10 18.68 -18.02
CA ASP A 462 12.40 18.78 -19.45
C ASP A 462 11.21 19.37 -20.24
N ASN A 463 10.76 18.68 -21.29
CA ASN A 463 9.59 19.04 -22.08
C ASN A 463 8.28 18.42 -21.54
N TYR A 464 8.29 17.83 -20.35
CA TYR A 464 7.13 17.11 -19.80
C TYR A 464 6.54 17.79 -18.57
N MET A 465 5.22 17.73 -18.46
CA MET A 465 4.45 18.09 -17.27
C MET A 465 3.83 16.83 -16.68
N PHE A 466 4.01 16.66 -15.37
CA PHE A 466 3.33 15.64 -14.58
C PHE A 466 2.23 16.32 -13.75
N PRO A 467 0.99 16.38 -14.28
CA PRO A 467 -0.11 17.03 -13.58
C PRO A 467 -0.43 16.37 -12.24
N THR A 468 -1.02 17.14 -11.33
CA THR A 468 -1.61 16.67 -10.08
C THR A 468 -2.76 15.73 -10.42
N ALA A 469 -2.46 14.44 -10.48
CA ALA A 469 -3.36 13.34 -10.72
C ALA A 469 -2.85 12.11 -9.95
N CYS A 470 -3.76 11.26 -9.46
CA CYS A 470 -3.37 10.07 -8.69
C CYS A 470 -2.35 9.22 -9.47
N ARG A 471 -1.26 8.84 -8.80
CA ARG A 471 -0.15 8.05 -9.36
C ARG A 471 -0.32 6.54 -9.19
N HIS A 472 -1.39 6.10 -8.52
CA HIS A 472 -1.66 4.69 -8.20
C HIS A 472 -0.42 3.99 -7.62
N CYS A 473 0.06 4.53 -6.49
CA CYS A 473 1.33 4.15 -5.90
C CYS A 473 1.37 2.67 -5.53
N GLU A 474 2.55 2.07 -5.66
CA GLU A 474 2.81 0.70 -5.23
C GLU A 474 2.56 0.53 -3.72
N ASP A 475 3.10 1.43 -2.90
CA ASP A 475 2.87 1.57 -1.45
C ASP A 475 2.03 2.85 -1.16
N PRO A 476 0.68 2.74 -1.14
CA PRO A 476 -0.22 3.88 -1.05
C PRO A 476 -0.53 4.21 0.41
N ALA A 477 0.10 5.26 0.92
CA ALA A 477 -0.22 5.81 2.24
C ALA A 477 -1.71 6.17 2.44
N CYS A 478 -2.46 6.38 1.35
CA CYS A 478 -3.88 6.72 1.39
C CYS A 478 -4.83 5.56 1.68
N LEU A 479 -4.40 4.28 1.59
CA LEU A 479 -5.27 3.10 1.79
C LEU A 479 -5.57 2.76 3.26
N LEU A 480 -5.06 3.53 4.22
CA LEU A 480 -5.35 3.33 5.65
C LEU A 480 -6.73 3.89 6.07
N CYS A 481 -7.74 3.76 5.21
CA CYS A 481 -9.10 4.21 5.49
C CYS A 481 -9.84 3.17 6.35
N SER A 482 -10.42 3.59 7.46
CA SER A 482 -11.07 2.65 8.38
C SER A 482 -12.53 2.33 8.03
N VAL A 483 -13.04 2.89 6.93
CA VAL A 483 -14.44 2.74 6.48
C VAL A 483 -14.51 2.25 5.04
N ASP A 484 -13.39 1.82 4.45
CA ASP A 484 -13.32 1.38 3.06
C ASP A 484 -13.88 2.41 2.07
N GLY A 485 -13.73 3.70 2.38
CA GLY A 485 -14.08 4.82 1.48
C GLY A 485 -13.04 5.04 0.38
N ILE A 486 -11.86 4.42 0.50
CA ILE A 486 -10.86 4.30 -0.55
C ILE A 486 -10.33 2.86 -0.49
N VAL A 487 -10.34 2.18 -1.63
CA VAL A 487 -10.01 0.74 -1.74
C VAL A 487 -9.10 0.51 -2.93
N ARG A 488 -8.34 -0.59 -2.89
CA ARG A 488 -7.62 -1.13 -4.05
C ARG A 488 -8.45 -2.26 -4.65
N LEU A 489 -8.66 -2.20 -5.96
CA LEU A 489 -9.27 -3.28 -6.73
C LEU A 489 -8.26 -4.42 -6.94
N PRO A 490 -8.72 -5.65 -7.23
CA PRO A 490 -7.83 -6.78 -7.53
C PRO A 490 -6.81 -6.49 -8.64
N SER A 491 -7.19 -5.67 -9.63
CA SER A 491 -6.34 -5.14 -10.71
C SER A 491 -5.21 -4.20 -10.25
N GLY A 492 -5.25 -3.69 -9.01
CA GLY A 492 -4.31 -2.71 -8.47
C GLY A 492 -4.76 -1.25 -8.58
N GLU A 493 -5.86 -0.98 -9.28
CA GLU A 493 -6.46 0.36 -9.31
C GLU A 493 -6.97 0.75 -7.93
N ILE A 494 -6.59 1.94 -7.46
CA ILE A 494 -7.15 2.49 -6.23
C ILE A 494 -8.36 3.34 -6.62
N LYS A 495 -9.51 3.21 -5.96
CA LYS A 495 -10.69 4.07 -6.18
C LYS A 495 -11.29 4.57 -4.88
N ILE A 496 -12.03 5.68 -4.97
CA ILE A 496 -12.93 6.11 -3.90
C ILE A 496 -14.23 5.32 -4.03
N VAL A 497 -14.80 4.89 -2.91
CA VAL A 497 -16.15 4.35 -2.81
C VAL A 497 -17.00 5.44 -2.15
N PRO A 498 -17.73 6.25 -2.93
CA PRO A 498 -18.46 7.41 -2.40
C PRO A 498 -19.45 7.05 -1.30
N GLU A 499 -20.07 5.88 -1.40
CA GLU A 499 -21.08 5.35 -0.47
C GLU A 499 -20.50 5.12 0.93
N ASN A 500 -19.22 4.77 0.99
CA ASN A 500 -18.48 4.53 2.22
C ASN A 500 -17.72 5.77 2.72
N CYS A 501 -17.61 6.82 1.89
CA CYS A 501 -16.80 7.98 2.20
C CYS A 501 -17.50 8.93 3.16
N ILE A 502 -17.05 8.97 4.42
CA ILE A 502 -17.58 9.90 5.44
C ILE A 502 -17.00 11.32 5.36
N GLY A 503 -16.23 11.65 4.31
CA GLY A 503 -15.67 13.00 4.14
C GLY A 503 -14.55 13.39 5.11
N CYS A 504 -13.85 12.43 5.69
CA CYS A 504 -12.85 12.70 6.73
C CYS A 504 -11.55 13.36 6.27
N GLY A 505 -11.23 13.28 4.99
CA GLY A 505 -10.02 13.88 4.42
C GLY A 505 -8.70 13.21 4.85
N SER A 506 -8.73 12.14 5.63
CA SER A 506 -7.50 11.45 6.08
C SER A 506 -6.68 10.91 4.90
N CYS A 507 -7.34 10.34 3.90
CA CYS A 507 -6.67 9.90 2.66
C CYS A 507 -6.01 11.08 1.92
N ALA A 508 -6.67 12.25 1.90
CA ALA A 508 -6.15 13.46 1.27
C ALA A 508 -4.91 14.00 1.97
N GLN A 509 -4.91 14.06 3.30
CA GLN A 509 -3.74 14.47 4.09
C GLN A 509 -2.58 13.50 3.99
N ARG A 510 -2.85 12.19 3.88
CA ARG A 510 -1.81 11.16 3.72
C ARG A 510 -1.22 11.12 2.31
N CYS A 511 -1.86 11.73 1.32
CA CYS A 511 -1.31 11.76 -0.03
C CYS A 511 -0.14 12.75 -0.08
N PRO A 512 1.13 12.30 -0.19
CA PRO A 512 2.28 13.21 -0.17
C PRO A 512 2.35 14.10 -1.41
N TYR A 513 1.52 13.80 -2.42
CA TYR A 513 1.49 14.47 -3.72
C TYR A 513 0.30 15.43 -3.87
N GLY A 514 -0.60 15.51 -2.87
CA GLY A 514 -1.81 16.34 -2.97
C GLY A 514 -2.79 15.90 -4.06
N ASN A 515 -2.75 14.64 -4.49
CA ASN A 515 -3.54 14.11 -5.61
C ASN A 515 -4.97 13.66 -5.23
N ILE A 516 -5.42 13.98 -4.01
CA ILE A 516 -6.76 13.68 -3.53
C ILE A 516 -7.35 14.98 -3.00
N SER A 517 -8.53 15.33 -3.51
CA SER A 517 -9.25 16.56 -3.22
C SER A 517 -10.54 16.24 -2.48
N MET A 518 -11.06 17.19 -1.69
CA MET A 518 -12.33 17.02 -0.98
C MET A 518 -13.36 17.95 -1.61
N HIS A 519 -14.44 17.37 -2.14
CA HIS A 519 -15.51 18.11 -2.81
C HIS A 519 -16.77 18.09 -1.95
N ALA A 520 -17.51 19.20 -1.94
CA ALA A 520 -18.84 19.22 -1.33
C ALA A 520 -19.78 18.34 -2.14
N VAL A 521 -20.60 17.54 -1.46
CA VAL A 521 -21.70 16.80 -2.05
C VAL A 521 -22.89 17.76 -2.11
N GLU A 522 -23.28 18.15 -3.31
CA GLU A 522 -24.52 18.89 -3.52
C GLU A 522 -25.70 18.03 -3.06
N LYS A 523 -26.50 18.53 -2.12
CA LYS A 523 -27.77 17.88 -1.75
C LYS A 523 -28.73 18.05 -2.93
N PRO A 524 -29.50 17.01 -3.35
CA PRO A 524 -30.51 17.17 -4.37
C PRO A 524 -31.47 18.30 -3.95
N GLU A 525 -31.73 19.22 -4.89
CA GLU A 525 -32.54 20.41 -4.64
C GLU A 525 -33.88 20.03 -3.99
N ARG A 526 -34.19 20.70 -2.87
CA ARG A 526 -35.47 20.54 -2.18
C ARG A 526 -36.59 20.86 -3.16
N GLY A 527 -37.45 19.89 -3.46
CA GLY A 527 -38.54 20.04 -4.42
C GLY A 527 -39.46 21.23 -4.11
N LEU A 528 -40.10 21.78 -5.17
CA LEU A 528 -40.95 22.99 -5.18
C LEU A 528 -41.91 23.13 -3.98
N TRP A 529 -42.41 22.01 -3.45
CA TRP A 529 -43.33 21.95 -2.31
C TRP A 529 -42.73 22.48 -1.00
N VAL A 530 -41.42 22.30 -0.77
CA VAL A 530 -40.72 22.81 0.42
C VAL A 530 -40.48 24.32 0.30
N SER A 531 -40.22 24.83 -0.91
CA SER A 531 -40.05 26.27 -1.17
C SER A 531 -41.33 27.08 -0.90
N LEU A 532 -42.50 26.51 -1.18
CA LEU A 532 -43.79 27.13 -0.87
C LEU A 532 -44.06 27.20 0.65
N LEU A 533 -43.65 26.16 1.39
CA LEU A 533 -43.72 26.13 2.85
C LEU A 533 -42.74 27.12 3.49
N ASP A 534 -41.52 27.26 2.95
CA ASP A 534 -40.53 28.25 3.40
C ASP A 534 -40.97 29.70 3.14
N PHE A 535 -41.70 29.97 2.06
CA PHE A 535 -42.24 31.31 1.76
C PHE A 535 -43.36 31.73 2.74
N LEU A 536 -44.16 30.78 3.23
CA LEU A 536 -45.28 31.03 4.15
C LEU A 536 -44.89 30.98 5.64
N ALA A 537 -43.65 30.63 5.94
CA ALA A 537 -43.17 30.37 7.29
C ALA A 537 -42.69 31.65 8.01
N THR A 538 -43.41 32.09 9.05
CA THR A 538 -43.00 33.19 9.94
C THR A 538 -42.08 32.73 11.08
N GLY A 539 -41.04 33.52 11.37
CA GLY A 539 -40.27 33.48 12.62
C GLY A 539 -39.43 32.22 12.86
N SER A 540 -39.99 31.23 13.56
CA SER A 540 -39.27 30.07 14.10
C SER A 540 -38.88 29.01 13.07
N LEU A 541 -39.63 28.92 11.96
CA LEU A 541 -39.32 28.00 10.86
C LEU A 541 -38.17 28.52 9.99
N ARG A 542 -38.05 29.84 9.86
CA ARG A 542 -36.95 30.50 9.13
C ARG A 542 -35.61 30.36 9.88
N GLU A 543 -35.62 30.37 11.22
CA GLU A 543 -34.43 30.04 12.03
C GLU A 543 -33.98 28.59 11.81
N ARG A 544 -34.90 27.61 11.79
CA ARG A 544 -34.57 26.20 11.47
C ARG A 544 -34.11 26.01 10.02
N ALA A 545 -34.54 26.87 9.09
CA ALA A 545 -34.08 26.87 7.71
C ALA A 545 -32.68 27.50 7.55
N LEU A 546 -32.33 28.50 8.36
CA LEU A 546 -30.98 29.09 8.43
C LEU A 546 -29.98 28.16 9.13
N GLU A 547 -30.40 27.40 10.16
CA GLU A 547 -29.62 26.28 10.72
C GLU A 547 -29.34 25.16 9.70
N ALA A 548 -30.12 25.09 8.61
CA ALA A 548 -29.94 24.09 7.55
C ALA A 548 -28.91 24.49 6.48
N VAL A 549 -28.32 25.70 6.54
CA VAL A 549 -27.15 26.07 5.73
C VAL A 549 -25.90 25.51 6.42
N ASP A 550 -25.54 24.29 6.02
CA ASP A 550 -24.62 23.39 6.71
C ASP A 550 -23.13 23.77 6.49
N PRO A 551 -22.38 24.26 7.52
CA PRO A 551 -20.94 24.48 7.41
C PRO A 551 -20.12 23.17 7.40
N LYS A 552 -20.76 22.02 7.69
CA LYS A 552 -20.20 20.67 7.54
C LYS A 552 -20.96 19.93 6.43
N ALA A 553 -21.17 20.57 5.28
CA ALA A 553 -21.68 19.89 4.08
C ALA A 553 -20.94 18.56 3.88
N ALA A 554 -21.68 17.49 3.59
CA ALA A 554 -21.09 16.18 3.35
C ALA A 554 -20.02 16.35 2.26
N ARG A 555 -18.77 15.99 2.55
CA ARG A 555 -17.68 16.05 1.57
C ARG A 555 -17.36 14.65 1.11
N VAL A 556 -16.97 14.50 -0.15
CA VAL A 556 -16.47 13.25 -0.70
C VAL A 556 -15.04 13.45 -1.18
N ALA A 557 -14.18 12.46 -0.95
CA ALA A 557 -12.85 12.47 -1.53
C ALA A 557 -12.95 12.22 -3.04
N VAL A 558 -12.16 12.94 -3.83
CA VAL A 558 -12.10 12.82 -5.28
C VAL A 558 -10.64 12.68 -5.70
N LYS A 559 -10.35 11.66 -6.50
CA LYS A 559 -9.05 11.42 -7.11
C LYS A 559 -9.22 10.63 -8.40
N CYS A 560 -8.18 10.63 -9.23
CA CYS A 560 -8.17 9.77 -10.41
C CYS A 560 -8.19 8.29 -9.99
N ASP A 561 -8.99 7.48 -10.66
CA ASP A 561 -9.17 6.04 -10.47
C ASP A 561 -8.91 5.28 -11.79
N LEU A 562 -8.10 5.88 -12.68
CA LEU A 562 -7.82 5.37 -14.03
C LEU A 562 -9.05 5.16 -14.90
N CYS A 563 -10.17 5.84 -14.61
CA CYS A 563 -11.42 5.55 -15.29
C CYS A 563 -11.78 4.05 -15.24
N ALA A 564 -11.57 3.37 -14.11
CA ALA A 564 -11.67 1.90 -13.95
C ALA A 564 -12.96 1.25 -14.49
N GLU A 565 -14.05 2.02 -14.65
CA GLU A 565 -15.33 1.56 -15.21
C GLU A 565 -15.43 1.74 -16.73
N TYR A 566 -14.34 2.16 -17.39
CA TYR A 566 -14.27 2.49 -18.82
C TYR A 566 -13.06 1.80 -19.46
N SER A 567 -13.12 1.58 -20.76
CA SER A 567 -12.03 0.99 -21.54
C SER A 567 -10.93 2.00 -21.94
N ASP A 568 -11.10 3.28 -21.61
CA ASP A 568 -10.24 4.37 -22.02
C ASP A 568 -10.02 5.42 -20.92
N TYR A 569 -8.96 6.21 -21.06
CA TYR A 569 -8.69 7.33 -20.15
C TYR A 569 -9.21 8.64 -20.74
N ALA A 570 -10.22 9.25 -20.11
CA ALA A 570 -10.83 10.49 -20.59
C ALA A 570 -9.80 11.58 -20.92
N CYS A 571 -8.80 11.75 -20.04
CA CYS A 571 -7.76 12.76 -20.19
C CYS A 571 -6.78 12.49 -21.35
N VAL A 572 -6.60 11.24 -21.74
CA VAL A 572 -5.72 10.82 -22.87
C VAL A 572 -6.51 10.91 -24.17
N THR A 573 -7.68 10.26 -24.23
CA THR A 573 -8.52 10.19 -25.44
C THR A 573 -8.99 11.57 -25.89
N ALA A 574 -9.24 12.49 -24.96
CA ALA A 574 -9.68 13.85 -25.29
C ALA A 574 -8.56 14.77 -25.82
N CYS A 575 -7.29 14.33 -25.80
CA CYS A 575 -6.18 15.13 -26.29
C CYS A 575 -6.14 15.13 -27.83
N PRO A 576 -6.43 16.25 -28.51
CA PRO A 576 -6.54 16.28 -29.97
C PRO A 576 -5.20 16.08 -30.69
N VAL A 577 -4.10 16.29 -29.97
CA VAL A 577 -2.72 16.27 -30.48
C VAL A 577 -1.89 15.14 -29.87
N GLY A 578 -2.49 14.25 -29.08
CA GLY A 578 -1.77 13.10 -28.49
C GLY A 578 -0.68 13.47 -27.46
N ALA A 579 -0.71 14.70 -26.94
CA ALA A 579 0.24 15.20 -25.94
C ALA A 579 0.06 14.55 -24.54
N ALA A 580 -1.15 14.12 -24.18
CA ALA A 580 -1.41 13.46 -22.91
C ALA A 580 -1.31 11.93 -23.04
N PHE A 581 -0.56 11.27 -22.16
CA PHE A 581 -0.42 9.81 -22.13
C PHE A 581 -0.09 9.32 -20.72
N ARG A 582 -0.21 8.01 -20.49
CA ARG A 582 0.19 7.39 -19.21
C ARG A 582 1.45 6.57 -19.36
N ILE A 583 2.24 6.53 -18.29
CA ILE A 583 3.41 5.67 -18.17
C ILE A 583 3.36 4.89 -16.86
N ASP A 584 3.96 3.70 -16.89
CA ASP A 584 4.44 3.00 -15.71
C ASP A 584 5.94 3.30 -15.60
N PRO A 585 6.38 4.13 -14.63
CA PRO A 585 7.80 4.41 -14.39
C PRO A 585 8.63 3.14 -14.30
N GLY A 586 8.14 2.08 -13.65
CA GLY A 586 8.85 0.80 -13.57
C GLY A 586 9.15 0.22 -14.94
N LYS A 587 8.15 0.19 -15.84
CA LYS A 587 8.34 -0.35 -17.21
C LYS A 587 9.20 0.57 -18.09
N ALA A 588 9.03 1.89 -17.98
CA ALA A 588 9.81 2.86 -18.75
C ALA A 588 11.32 2.75 -18.45
N LEU A 589 11.67 2.50 -17.19
CA LEU A 589 13.03 2.25 -16.73
C LEU A 589 13.63 0.95 -17.32
N GLN A 590 12.82 -0.11 -17.48
CA GLN A 590 13.28 -1.39 -18.07
C GLN A 590 13.61 -1.27 -19.55
N SER A 591 12.85 -0.47 -20.31
CA SER A 591 13.08 -0.28 -21.75
C SER A 591 14.32 0.55 -22.08
N ALA A 592 14.84 1.32 -21.12
CA ALA A 592 16.04 2.15 -21.29
C ALA A 592 17.36 1.36 -21.09
N ALA A 593 17.30 0.12 -20.58
CA ALA A 593 18.48 -0.74 -20.47
C ALA A 593 18.91 -1.22 -21.87
N PRO A 594 20.22 -1.15 -22.22
CA PRO A 594 20.67 -1.53 -23.55
C PRO A 594 20.39 -3.02 -23.80
N ARG A 595 19.50 -3.30 -24.77
CA ARG A 595 19.34 -4.64 -25.33
C ARG A 595 20.63 -5.01 -26.05
N THR A 596 21.52 -5.74 -25.40
CA THR A 596 22.62 -6.42 -26.09
C THR A 596 22.01 -7.53 -26.94
N SER A 597 21.78 -7.25 -28.22
CA SER A 597 21.44 -8.28 -29.19
C SER A 597 22.59 -9.28 -29.24
N LEU A 598 22.35 -10.50 -28.78
CA LEU A 598 23.22 -11.64 -29.05
C LEU A 598 23.25 -11.86 -30.55
N ALA A 599 24.27 -11.32 -31.22
CA ALA A 599 24.62 -11.73 -32.57
C ALA A 599 24.98 -13.21 -32.52
N GLY A 600 24.09 -14.04 -33.07
CA GLY A 600 24.20 -15.49 -33.03
C GLY A 600 25.50 -15.98 -33.65
N HIS A 601 26.27 -16.73 -32.87
CA HIS A 601 27.09 -17.80 -33.42
C HIS A 601 26.17 -19.01 -33.60
N ARG A 602 25.79 -19.27 -34.85
CA ARG A 602 25.32 -20.59 -35.28
C ARG A 602 26.52 -21.56 -35.36
N PRO A 603 26.28 -22.86 -35.17
CA PRO A 603 27.24 -23.83 -34.64
C PRO A 603 28.52 -24.00 -35.45
#